data_AF-A0A2U1ZZ52-F1
#
_entry.id   AF-A0A2U1ZZ52-F1
#
_cell.length_a   1.000
_cell.length_b   1.000
_cell.length_c   1.000
_cell.angle_alpha   90.00
_cell.angle_beta   90.00
_cell.angle_gamma   90.00
#
_symmetry.space_group_name_H-M   'P 1'
#
loop_
_entity.id
_entity.type
_entity.pdbx_description
1 polymer ?
#
loop_
_entity_poly.entity_id
_entity_poly.type
_entity_poly.pdbx_seq_one_letter_code
_entity_poly.pdbx_strand_id
1 'polypeptide(L)' 'MSTPDPDPETTTGLEPGGGVPPGETPPGESSTAAAPADQPKASGRGANRAAAIAVVAFGVLAAAFFVAYLVGVLG' A
#
# COMPACT_ATOMS: atom_id res chain seq x y z
N MET A 1 2.61 -12.24 27.29
CA MET A 1 3.09 -12.51 25.93
C MET A 1 2.94 -14.02 25.74
N SER A 2 1.88 -14.48 25.07
CA SER A 2 1.72 -15.92 24.80
C SER A 2 2.41 -16.18 23.47
N THR A 3 3.41 -17.04 23.47
CA THR A 3 4.03 -17.51 22.23
C THR A 3 2.98 -18.29 21.43
N PRO A 4 2.84 -18.05 20.11
CA PRO A 4 1.88 -18.75 19.25
C PRO A 4 2.36 -20.15 18.81
N ASP A 5 3.55 -20.56 19.25
CA ASP A 5 4.14 -21.86 18.94
C ASP A 5 3.40 -22.98 19.72
N PRO A 6 2.93 -24.04 19.05
CA PRO A 6 2.38 -25.21 19.74
C PRO A 6 3.38 -25.83 20.72
N ASP A 7 2.91 -26.14 21.93
CA ASP A 7 3.73 -26.74 22.98
C ASP A 7 4.11 -28.18 22.61
N PRO A 8 5.41 -28.53 22.45
CA PRO A 8 5.89 -29.86 22.07
C PRO A 8 5.40 -30.97 23.01
N GLU A 9 5.06 -30.67 24.26
CA GLU A 9 4.49 -31.67 25.19
C GLU A 9 3.05 -32.07 24.85
N THR A 10 2.34 -31.24 24.09
CA THR A 10 0.90 -31.40 23.81
C THR A 10 0.58 -31.67 22.34
N THR A 11 1.58 -31.60 21.47
CA THR A 11 1.47 -31.72 20.01
C THR A 11 2.29 -32.91 19.53
N THR A 12 1.61 -33.90 18.97
CA THR A 12 2.24 -35.15 18.55
C THR A 12 3.15 -34.92 17.35
N GLY A 13 4.39 -35.37 17.44
CA GLY A 13 5.35 -35.30 16.33
C GLY A 13 6.14 -34.00 16.24
N LEU A 14 6.01 -33.05 17.17
CA LEU A 14 6.97 -31.93 17.25
C LEU A 14 8.17 -32.31 18.12
N GLU A 15 9.36 -32.21 17.55
CA GLU A 15 10.61 -32.26 18.31
C GLU A 15 10.83 -30.96 19.10
N PRO A 16 11.56 -31.03 20.23
CA PRO A 16 12.08 -29.84 20.92
C PRO A 16 12.91 -28.98 19.94
N GLY A 17 12.34 -27.86 19.50
CA GLY A 17 12.91 -27.01 18.43
C GLY A 17 11.94 -26.72 17.26
N GLY A 18 10.72 -27.26 17.29
CA GLY A 18 9.66 -26.95 16.31
C GLY A 18 9.73 -27.74 15.01
N GLY A 19 10.63 -28.74 14.93
CA GLY A 19 10.72 -29.66 13.80
C GLY A 19 9.71 -30.80 13.88
N VAL A 20 9.50 -31.49 12.76
CA VAL A 20 8.79 -32.78 12.69
C VAL A 20 9.67 -33.83 11.99
N PRO A 21 9.43 -35.13 12.21
CA PRO A 21 10.10 -36.19 11.47
C PRO A 21 9.87 -36.08 9.95
N PRO A 22 10.84 -36.51 9.12
CA PRO A 22 10.68 -36.53 7.67
C PRO A 22 9.46 -37.36 7.24
N GLY A 23 8.50 -36.73 6.55
CA GLY A 23 7.26 -37.38 6.06
C GLY A 23 5.99 -36.93 6.79
N GLU A 24 6.11 -36.31 7.97
CA GLU A 24 5.01 -35.60 8.61
C GLU A 24 4.88 -34.18 8.02
N THR A 25 3.68 -33.61 8.02
CA THR A 25 3.49 -32.22 7.60
C THR A 25 4.00 -31.31 8.72
N PRO A 26 4.99 -30.42 8.49
CA PRO A 26 5.46 -29.48 9.50
C PRO A 26 4.29 -28.67 10.09
N PRO A 27 4.37 -28.25 11.37
CA PRO A 27 3.39 -27.36 11.94
C PRO A 27 3.27 -26.14 11.04
N GLY A 28 2.04 -25.69 10.80
CA GLY A 28 1.81 -24.52 9.97
C GLY A 28 2.55 -23.34 10.58
N GLU A 29 3.69 -22.96 10.00
CA GLU A 29 4.30 -21.68 10.34
C GLU A 29 3.21 -20.64 10.08
N SER A 30 2.90 -19.86 11.11
CA SER A 30 2.14 -18.63 11.00
C SER A 30 2.93 -17.68 10.09
N SER A 31 2.91 -17.96 8.79
CA SER A 31 3.48 -17.13 7.76
C SER A 31 2.63 -15.88 7.80
N THR A 32 3.15 -14.90 8.52
CA THR A 32 2.54 -13.59 8.63
C THR A 32 2.77 -12.92 7.28
N ALA A 33 1.98 -13.32 6.29
CA ALA A 33 1.57 -12.39 5.26
C ALA A 33 0.75 -11.35 6.02
N ALA A 34 1.45 -10.36 6.58
CA ALA A 34 0.81 -9.15 7.04
C ALA A 34 0.05 -8.62 5.81
N ALA A 35 -1.26 -8.83 5.81
CA ALA A 35 -2.13 -8.16 4.86
C ALA A 35 -1.76 -6.67 4.94
N PRO A 36 -1.55 -5.97 3.82
CA PRO A 36 -1.11 -4.58 3.85
C PRO A 36 -2.00 -3.80 4.81
N ALA A 37 -1.41 -3.36 5.93
CA ALA A 37 -2.08 -2.52 6.89
C ALA A 37 -2.41 -1.22 6.16
N ASP A 38 -3.69 -1.02 5.87
CA ASP A 38 -4.24 0.10 5.12
C ASP A 38 -3.73 0.24 3.68
N GLN A 39 -4.53 -0.24 2.73
CA GLN A 39 -4.49 0.35 1.39
C GLN A 39 -4.94 1.81 1.52
N PRO A 40 -4.11 2.81 1.13
CA PRO A 40 -4.53 4.20 1.19
C PRO A 40 -5.81 4.35 0.37
N LYS A 41 -6.88 4.84 1.02
CA LYS A 41 -8.16 5.06 0.34
C LYS A 41 -7.89 5.95 -0.87
N ALA A 42 -8.16 5.41 -2.06
CA ALA A 42 -8.12 6.19 -3.28
C ALA A 42 -8.97 7.45 -3.07
N SER A 43 -8.39 8.62 -3.38
CA SER A 43 -9.08 9.90 -3.25
C SER A 43 -10.44 9.81 -3.93
N GLY A 44 -11.50 10.15 -3.19
CA GLY A 44 -12.87 10.01 -3.66
C GLY A 44 -13.12 10.76 -4.97
N ARG A 45 -14.12 10.34 -5.74
CA ARG A 45 -14.40 10.88 -7.10
C ARG A 45 -14.56 12.41 -7.13
N GLY A 46 -15.01 13.02 -6.03
CA GLY A 46 -15.07 14.48 -5.87
C GLY A 46 -13.69 15.15 -5.78
N ALA A 47 -12.75 14.58 -5.03
CA ALA A 47 -11.39 15.11 -4.89
C ALA A 47 -10.64 15.06 -6.23
N ASN A 48 -10.79 13.96 -6.99
CA ASN A 48 -10.18 13.84 -8.32
C ASN A 48 -10.73 14.88 -9.30
N ARG A 49 -12.04 15.16 -9.24
CA ARG A 49 -12.67 16.17 -10.08
C ARG A 49 -12.21 17.59 -9.72
N ALA A 50 -12.09 17.88 -8.42
CA ALA A 50 -11.58 19.17 -7.96
C ALA A 50 -10.13 19.40 -8.40
N ALA A 51 -9.27 18.38 -8.25
CA ALA A 51 -7.89 18.42 -8.73
C ALA A 51 -7.82 18.64 -10.25
N ALA A 52 -8.64 17.92 -11.03
CA ALA A 52 -8.69 18.10 -12.48
C ALA A 52 -9.10 19.53 -12.88
N ILE A 53 -10.12 20.10 -12.24
CA ILE A 53 -10.56 21.48 -12.49
C ILE A 53 -9.45 22.46 -12.13
N ALA A 54 -8.76 22.28 -11.00
CA ALA A 54 -7.67 23.15 -10.58
C ALA A 54 -6.51 23.14 -11.58
N VAL A 55 -6.11 21.96 -12.07
CA VAL A 55 -5.04 21.82 -13.07
C VAL A 55 -5.42 22.50 -14.38
N VAL A 56 -6.65 22.29 -14.87
CA VAL A 56 -7.13 22.93 -16.11
C VAL A 56 -7.18 24.45 -15.95
N ALA A 57 -7.73 24.95 -14.84
CA ALA A 57 -7.82 26.39 -14.57
C ALA A 57 -6.43 27.04 -14.53
N PHE A 58 -5.48 26.40 -13.84
CA PHE A 58 -4.09 26.86 -13.80
C PHE A 58 -3.44 26.86 -15.19
N GLY A 59 -3.64 25.80 -15.98
CA GLY A 59 -3.12 25.72 -17.33
C GLY A 59 -3.65 26.83 -18.25
N VAL A 60 -4.95 27.13 -18.17
CA VAL A 60 -5.56 28.24 -18.93
C VAL A 60 -4.97 29.59 -18.50
N LEU A 61 -4.80 29.81 -17.20
CA LEU A 61 -4.22 31.05 -16.68
C LEU A 61 -2.76 31.23 -17.11
N ALA A 62 -1.97 30.17 -17.03
CA ALA A 62 -0.58 30.18 -17.49
C ALA A 62 -0.49 30.45 -19.00
N ALA A 63 -1.34 29.80 -19.81
CA ALA A 63 -1.40 30.04 -21.25
C ALA A 63 -1.76 31.50 -21.58
N ALA A 64 -2.77 32.06 -20.91
CA ALA A 64 -3.16 33.45 -21.07
C ALA A 64 -2.04 34.43 -20.70
N PHE A 65 -1.31 34.14 -19.61
CA PHE A 65 -0.13 34.92 -19.22
C PHE A 65 0.95 34.91 -20.29
N PHE A 66 1.30 33.74 -20.84
CA PHE A 66 2.31 33.65 -21.90
C PHE A 66 1.87 34.37 -23.17
N VAL A 67 0.60 34.25 -23.57
CA VAL A 67 0.07 34.99 -24.72
C VAL A 67 0.19 36.50 -24.49
N ALA A 68 -0.25 37.00 -23.34
CA ALA A 68 -0.16 38.42 -23.02
C ALA A 68 1.29 38.91 -22.96
N TYR A 69 2.19 38.12 -22.37
CA TYR A 69 3.62 38.42 -22.31
C TYR A 69 4.24 38.49 -23.70
N LEU A 70 3.97 37.51 -24.57
CA LEU A 70 4.49 37.50 -25.93
C LEU A 70 3.94 38.67 -26.75
N VAL A 71 2.65 38.97 -26.65
CA VAL A 71 2.06 40.13 -27.33
C VAL A 71 2.68 41.44 -26.82
N GLY A 72 2.92 41.57 -25.52
CA GLY A 72 3.53 42.78 -24.95
C GLY A 72 5.03 42.92 -25.21
N VAL A 73 5.74 41.83 -25.52
CA VAL A 73 7.18 41.84 -25.81
C VAL A 73 7.47 41.92 -27.32
N LEU A 74 6.67 41.27 -28.16
CA LEU A 74 6.84 41.24 -29.62
C LEU A 74 6.00 42.29 -30.37
N GLY A 75 4.98 42.85 -29.73
CA GLY A 75 4.17 43.95 -30.27
C GLY A 75 4.70 45.31 -29.84
#